data_AF-A0A386H1S7-F1
#
_entry.id   AF-A0A386H1S7-F1
#
_cell.length_a   1.000
_cell.length_b   1.000
_cell.length_c   1.000
_cell.angle_alpha   90.00
_cell.angle_beta   90.00
_cell.angle_gamma   90.00
#
_symmetry.space_group_name_H-M   'P 1'
#
loop_
_entity.id
_entity.type
_entity.pdbx_description
1 polymer ?
#
loop_
_entity_poly.entity_id
_entity_poly.type
_entity_poly.pdbx_seq_one_letter_code
_entity_poly.pdbx_strand_id
1 'polypeptide(L)' 'MEVKIARIKKGLTQLELCKIVKTSPKKLVEIERGNYGNVTKALMEKIAKALDTTVQKLFFND' A
#
# COMPACT_ATOMS: atom_id res chain seq x y z
N MET A 1 8.97 1.21 1.66
CA MET A 1 9.37 0.11 0.76
C MET A 1 8.59 -1.19 1.02
N GLU A 2 8.19 -1.45 2.27
CA GLU A 2 7.39 -2.63 2.67
C GLU A 2 6.12 -2.86 1.83
N VAL A 3 5.38 -1.80 1.50
CA VAL A 3 4.17 -1.90 0.65
C VAL A 3 4.47 -2.51 -0.72
N LYS A 4 5.60 -2.12 -1.34
CA LYS A 4 6.02 -2.67 -2.64
C LYS A 4 6.37 -4.14 -2.52
N ILE A 5 7.09 -4.52 -1.48
CA ILE A 5 7.50 -5.91 -1.22
C ILE A 5 6.25 -6.78 -1.00
N ALA A 6 5.33 -6.35 -0.14
CA ALA A 6 4.10 -7.05 0.13
C ALA A 6 3.23 -7.21 -1.13
N ARG A 7 3.13 -6.16 -1.96
CA ARG A 7 2.43 -6.22 -3.24
C ARG A 7 3.03 -7.26 -4.20
N ILE A 8 4.35 -7.28 -4.35
CA ILE A 8 5.05 -8.26 -5.21
C ILE A 8 4.85 -9.68 -4.67
N LYS A 9 4.94 -9.90 -3.36
CA LYS A 9 4.66 -11.20 -2.73
C LYS A 9 3.23 -11.68 -2.97
N LYS A 10 2.28 -10.75 -3.07
CA LYS A 10 0.88 -11.04 -3.43
C LYS A 10 0.66 -11.28 -4.92
N GLY A 11 1.68 -11.09 -5.76
CA GLY A 11 1.57 -11.23 -7.22
C GLY A 11 0.76 -10.13 -7.89
N LEU A 12 0.57 -8.98 -7.23
CA LEU A 12 -0.25 -7.88 -7.75
C LEU A 12 0.59 -6.85 -8.50
N THR A 13 0.08 -6.37 -9.61
CA THR A 13 0.55 -5.14 -10.26
C THR A 13 0.09 -3.91 -9.46
N GLN A 14 0.73 -2.76 -9.69
CA GLN A 14 0.31 -1.50 -9.07
C GLN A 14 -1.12 -1.12 -9.48
N LEU A 15 -1.48 -1.32 -10.75
CA LEU A 15 -2.82 -1.05 -11.28
C LEU A 15 -3.89 -1.91 -10.60
N GLU A 16 -3.63 -3.20 -10.39
CA GLU A 16 -4.57 -4.08 -9.68
C GLU A 16 -4.74 -3.67 -8.23
N LEU A 17 -3.66 -3.39 -7.50
CA LEU A 17 -3.75 -2.92 -6.13
C LEU A 17 -4.53 -1.60 -6.07
N CYS A 18 -4.28 -0.65 -6.98
CA CYS A 18 -5.03 0.60 -7.09
C CYS A 18 -6.53 0.39 -7.26
N LYS A 19 -6.93 -0.55 -8.12
CA LYS A 19 -8.34 -0.91 -8.33
C LYS A 19 -8.96 -1.48 -7.05
N ILE A 20 -8.24 -2.34 -6.34
CA ILE A 20 -8.71 -2.98 -5.10
C ILE A 20 -8.91 -1.94 -4.00
N VAL A 21 -7.91 -1.09 -3.75
CA VAL A 21 -7.95 -0.11 -2.64
C VAL A 21 -8.63 1.20 -3.02
N LYS A 22 -9.08 1.33 -4.27
CA LYS A 22 -9.71 2.52 -4.86
C LYS A 22 -8.85 3.78 -4.67
N THR A 23 -7.61 3.73 -5.15
CA THR A 23 -6.68 4.86 -5.12
C THR A 23 -6.04 5.11 -6.49
N SER A 24 -5.41 6.26 -6.67
CA SER A 24 -4.72 6.59 -7.93
C SER A 24 -3.35 5.91 -8.02
N PRO A 25 -2.88 5.53 -9.22
CA PRO A 25 -1.54 4.98 -9.42
C PRO A 25 -0.45 5.90 -8.87
N LYS A 26 -0.58 7.22 -9.07
CA LYS A 26 0.34 8.22 -8.52
C LYS A 26 0.44 8.12 -7.00
N LYS A 27 -0.70 8.01 -6.30
CA LYS A 27 -0.73 7.88 -4.84
C LYS A 27 -0.05 6.59 -4.38
N LEU A 28 -0.29 5.48 -5.08
CA LEU A 28 0.33 4.20 -4.73
C LEU A 28 1.85 4.22 -4.94
N VAL A 29 2.33 4.84 -6.02
CA VAL A 29 3.77 5.01 -6.26
C VAL A 29 4.44 5.81 -5.15
N GLU A 30 3.82 6.91 -4.71
CA GLU A 30 4.32 7.71 -3.59
C GLU A 30 4.38 6.89 -2.28
N ILE A 31 3.34 6.09 -2.00
CA ILE A 31 3.31 5.16 -0.87
C ILE A 31 4.45 4.14 -0.96
N GLU A 32 4.68 3.55 -2.13
CA GLU A 32 5.75 2.56 -2.31
C GLU A 32 7.15 3.16 -2.14
N ARG A 33 7.30 4.45 -2.46
CA ARG A 33 8.51 5.25 -2.25
C ARG A 33 8.70 5.71 -0.80
N GLY A 34 7.71 5.53 0.07
CA GLY A 34 7.78 5.95 1.48
C GLY A 34 7.21 7.34 1.76
N ASN A 35 6.58 7.98 0.76
CA ASN A 35 5.93 9.27 0.96
C ASN A 35 4.49 9.08 1.45
N TYR A 36 4.31 9.13 2.76
CA TYR A 36 3.03 8.91 3.43
C TYR A 36 2.29 10.19 3.84
N GLY A 37 2.83 11.38 3.54
CA GLY A 37 2.38 12.65 4.12
C GLY A 37 0.88 12.98 3.94
N ASN A 38 0.23 12.39 2.94
CA ASN A 38 -1.20 12.57 2.67
C ASN A 38 -1.99 11.25 2.64
N VAL A 39 -1.47 10.19 3.26
CA VAL A 39 -2.12 8.88 3.29
C VAL A 39 -3.04 8.82 4.51
N THR A 40 -4.33 8.63 4.28
CA THR A 40 -5.29 8.50 5.37
C THR A 40 -5.20 7.13 6.02
N LYS A 41 -5.53 7.05 7.32
CA LYS A 41 -5.63 5.78 8.05
C LYS A 41 -6.51 4.76 7.31
N ALA A 42 -7.65 5.21 6.78
CA ALA A 42 -8.56 4.37 6.01
C ALA A 42 -7.90 3.77 4.74
N LEU A 43 -7.01 4.52 4.06
CA LEU A 43 -6.27 3.99 2.92
C LEU A 43 -5.20 2.98 3.37
N MET A 44 -4.50 3.25 4.48
CA MET A 44 -3.54 2.30 5.05
C MET A 44 -4.21 0.97 5.39
N GLU A 45 -5.38 1.01 6.05
CA GLU A 45 -6.16 -0.19 6.41
C GLU A 45 -6.61 -0.98 5.17
N LYS A 46 -7.08 -0.29 4.12
CA LYS A 46 -7.44 -0.94 2.85
C LYS A 46 -6.25 -1.62 2.20
N ILE A 47 -5.09 -0.97 2.17
CA ILE A 47 -3.85 -1.54 1.60
C ILE A 47 -3.41 -2.75 2.42
N ALA A 48 -3.38 -2.63 3.75
CA ALA A 48 -3.04 -3.73 4.65
C ALA A 48 -3.95 -4.94 4.44
N LYS A 49 -5.27 -4.71 4.35
CA LYS A 49 -6.26 -5.77 4.04
C LYS A 49 -6.06 -6.37 2.65
N ALA A 50 -5.81 -5.55 1.62
CA ALA A 50 -5.59 -6.05 0.26
C ALA A 50 -4.30 -6.88 0.12
N LEU A 51 -3.31 -6.62 0.99
CA LEU A 51 -2.02 -7.28 1.01
C LEU A 51 -1.91 -8.37 2.09
N ASP A 52 -3.02 -8.75 2.72
CA ASP A 52 -3.11 -9.74 3.82
C ASP A 52 -2.04 -9.53 4.91
N THR A 53 -1.92 -8.28 5.39
CA THR A 53 -0.93 -7.88 6.38
C THR A 53 -1.51 -6.79 7.29
N THR A 54 -0.70 -6.25 8.20
CA THR A 54 -1.10 -5.17 9.12
C THR A 54 -0.57 -3.82 8.68
N VAL A 55 -1.28 -2.76 9.06
CA VAL A 55 -0.83 -1.38 8.85
C VAL A 55 0.53 -1.14 9.52
N GLN A 56 0.74 -1.70 10.71
CA GLN A 56 2.01 -1.59 11.43
C GLN A 56 3.18 -2.12 10.61
N LYS A 57 3.04 -3.33 10.05
CA LYS A 57 4.10 -3.93 9.21
C LYS A 57 4.38 -3.14 7.93
N LEU A 58 3.36 -2.50 7.35
CA LEU A 58 3.50 -1.80 6.08
C LEU A 58 3.98 -0.36 6.19
N PHE A 59 3.64 0.34 7.28
CA PHE A 59 3.80 1.78 7.41
C PHE A 59 4.59 2.21 8.64
N PHE A 60 4.76 1.34 9.64
CA PHE A 60 5.35 1.66 10.95
C PHE A 60 6.38 0.62 11.41
N ASN A 61 6.93 -0.17 10.47
CA ASN A 61 8.03 -1.07 10.76
C ASN A 61 9.32 -0.30 10.45
N ASP A 62 10.18 -0.14 11.46
CA ASP A 62 11.51 0.47 11.34
C ASP A 62 12.41 -0.34 10.37
#